data_AF-A0A2P9DA07-F1
#
_entry.id   AF-A0A2P9DA07-F1
#
_cell.length_a   1.000
_cell.length_b   1.000
_cell.length_c   1.000
_cell.angle_alpha   90.00
_cell.angle_beta   90.00
_cell.angle_gamma   90.00
#
_symmetry.space_group_name_H-M   'P 1'
#
loop_
_entity.id
_entity.type
_entity.pdbx_description
1 polymer ?
#
loop_
_entity_poly.entity_id
_entity_poly.type
_entity_poly.pdbx_seq_one_letter_code
_entity_poly.pdbx_strand_id
1 'polypeptide(L)'
;MVDIKLKSVNSSCEFKLDFNEIKLPDDINILKDLEKEVENSIYHLKRSNDEIKEFDPQGLDKDLFLAYNENKFALYRKEERLTLIRKKIQIIQNTQGLSDTLNISQNNAVVNKEEKNIKNDNIINNTIDDHNNLQKNADSNNSNTSRKDGIYL
;
A
#
# COMPACT_ATOMS: atom_id res chain seq x y z
N MET A 1 -19.73 -23.88 3.82
CA MET A 1 -20.26 -23.82 2.45
C MET A 1 -21.75 -24.12 2.40
N VAL A 2 -22.54 -23.25 1.77
CA VAL A 2 -24.00 -23.36 1.57
C VAL A 2 -24.29 -23.07 0.11
N ASP A 3 -25.10 -23.91 -0.53
CA ASP A 3 -25.56 -23.70 -1.90
C ASP A 3 -26.81 -22.82 -1.90
N ILE A 4 -26.76 -21.67 -2.58
CA ILE A 4 -27.89 -20.77 -2.75
C ILE A 4 -28.36 -20.83 -4.20
N LYS A 5 -29.66 -21.08 -4.38
CA LYS A 5 -30.33 -21.09 -5.68
C LYS A 5 -31.41 -20.02 -5.70
N LEU A 6 -31.20 -18.98 -6.51
CA LEU A 6 -32.20 -17.96 -6.81
C LEU A 6 -32.96 -18.38 -8.07
N LYS A 7 -34.29 -18.36 -8.03
CA LYS A 7 -35.16 -18.68 -9.18
C LYS A 7 -36.04 -17.48 -9.52
N SER A 8 -36.15 -17.20 -10.82
CA SER A 8 -37.11 -16.30 -11.45
C SER A 8 -37.95 -17.10 -12.45
N VAL A 9 -39.00 -16.49 -13.01
CA VAL A 9 -39.94 -17.12 -13.95
C VAL A 9 -39.20 -17.76 -15.14
N ASN A 10 -38.12 -17.13 -15.61
CA ASN A 10 -37.37 -17.55 -16.80
C ASN A 10 -35.89 -17.84 -16.56
N SER A 11 -35.41 -17.80 -15.31
CA SER A 11 -33.97 -17.99 -15.03
C SER A 11 -33.70 -18.56 -13.65
N SER A 12 -32.56 -19.22 -13.49
CA SER A 12 -32.04 -19.61 -12.18
C SER A 12 -30.55 -19.34 -12.10
N CYS A 13 -30.13 -18.78 -10.97
CA CYS A 13 -28.73 -18.57 -10.62
C CYS A 13 -28.39 -19.44 -9.41
N GLU A 14 -27.30 -20.20 -9.51
CA GLU A 14 -26.77 -21.01 -8.42
C GLU A 14 -25.38 -20.51 -8.06
N PHE A 15 -25.15 -20.28 -6.77
CA PHE A 15 -23.82 -19.91 -6.27
C PHE A 15 -23.57 -20.57 -4.90
N LYS A 16 -22.30 -20.86 -4.65
CA LYS A 16 -21.84 -21.41 -3.38
C LYS A 16 -21.33 -20.27 -2.50
N LEU A 17 -21.87 -20.14 -1.30
CA LEU A 17 -21.32 -19.26 -0.28
C LEU A 17 -20.54 -20.10 0.71
N ASP A 18 -19.24 -19.85 0.81
CA ASP A 18 -18.48 -20.31 1.95
C ASP A 18 -18.34 -19.18 2.97
N PHE A 19 -19.03 -19.29 4.11
CA PHE A 19 -18.96 -18.31 5.19
C PHE A 19 -17.56 -18.26 5.85
N ASN A 20 -16.74 -19.28 5.60
CA ASN A 20 -15.36 -19.31 6.04
C ASN A 20 -14.40 -18.67 5.04
N GLU A 21 -14.86 -18.34 3.82
CA GLU A 21 -14.04 -17.72 2.79
C GLU A 21 -13.86 -16.22 3.08
N ILE A 22 -12.60 -15.82 3.30
CA ILE A 22 -12.23 -14.42 3.44
C ILE A 22 -12.15 -13.79 2.04
N LYS A 23 -13.23 -13.16 1.61
CA LYS A 23 -13.24 -12.39 0.35
C LYS A 23 -12.54 -11.04 0.57
N LEU A 24 -11.34 -10.92 0.03
CA LEU A 24 -10.58 -9.67 0.02
C LEU A 24 -10.89 -8.87 -1.26
N PRO A 25 -10.94 -7.52 -1.21
CA PRO A 25 -11.10 -6.68 -2.40
C PRO A 25 -9.85 -6.74 -3.30
N ASP A 26 -10.00 -6.33 -4.57
CA ASP A 26 -8.87 -6.21 -5.52
C ASP A 26 -8.25 -4.81 -5.56
N ASP A 27 -8.83 -3.83 -4.87
CA ASP A 27 -8.29 -2.48 -4.77
C ASP A 27 -7.12 -2.41 -3.78
N ILE A 28 -5.96 -1.97 -4.27
CA ILE A 28 -4.72 -1.88 -3.50
C ILE A 28 -4.78 -0.89 -2.33
N ASN A 29 -5.51 0.22 -2.47
CA ASN A 29 -5.63 1.21 -1.41
C ASN A 29 -6.52 0.67 -0.28
N ILE A 30 -7.63 0.04 -0.64
CA ILE A 30 -8.50 -0.63 0.34
C ILE A 30 -7.72 -1.74 1.07
N LEU A 31 -6.91 -2.53 0.36
CA LEU A 31 -6.09 -3.57 0.98
C LEU A 31 -5.07 -3.01 1.97
N LYS A 32 -4.43 -1.86 1.67
CA LYS A 32 -3.48 -1.20 2.58
C LYS A 32 -4.16 -0.63 3.82
N ASP A 33 -5.35 -0.06 3.66
CA ASP A 33 -6.14 0.42 4.80
C ASP A 33 -6.54 -0.76 5.70
N LEU A 34 -7.00 -1.86 5.11
CA LEU A 34 -7.31 -3.10 5.82
C LEU A 34 -6.07 -3.71 6.52
N GLU A 35 -4.90 -3.68 5.88
CA GLU A 35 -3.65 -4.13 6.47
C GLU A 35 -3.37 -3.37 7.77
N LYS A 36 -3.39 -2.03 7.70
CA LYS A 36 -3.14 -1.15 8.85
C LYS A 36 -4.16 -1.32 9.97
N GLU A 37 -5.44 -1.47 9.63
CA GLU A 37 -6.51 -1.71 10.60
C GLU A 37 -6.26 -3.03 11.36
N VAL A 38 -5.94 -4.10 10.64
CA VAL A 38 -5.70 -5.42 11.23
C VAL A 38 -4.42 -5.40 12.09
N GLU A 39 -3.36 -4.75 11.64
CA GLU A 39 -2.13 -4.54 12.41
C GLU A 39 -2.39 -3.81 13.73
N ASN A 40 -3.17 -2.72 13.68
CA ASN A 40 -3.51 -1.96 14.88
C ASN A 40 -4.32 -2.82 15.86
N SER A 41 -5.28 -3.60 15.35
CA SER A 41 -6.07 -4.51 16.17
C SER A 41 -5.21 -5.60 16.82
N ILE A 42 -4.24 -6.16 16.10
CA ILE A 42 -3.27 -7.13 16.63
C ILE A 42 -2.41 -6.49 17.73
N TYR A 43 -1.91 -5.28 17.50
CA TYR A 43 -1.11 -4.54 18.48
C TYR A 43 -1.86 -4.37 19.81
N HIS A 44 -3.11 -3.90 19.75
CA HIS A 44 -3.92 -3.69 20.95
C HIS A 44 -4.26 -5.01 21.68
N LEU A 45 -4.53 -6.09 20.95
CA LEU A 45 -4.76 -7.41 21.56
C LEU A 45 -3.51 -7.98 22.23
N LYS A 46 -2.34 -7.83 21.61
CA LYS A 46 -1.06 -8.26 22.21
C LYS A 46 -0.81 -7.50 23.50
N ARG A 47 -0.95 -6.17 23.47
CA ARG A 47 -0.81 -5.32 24.65
C ARG A 47 -1.79 -5.71 25.76
N SER A 48 -3.07 -5.91 25.44
CA SER A 48 -4.08 -6.35 26.42
C SER A 48 -3.72 -7.70 27.05
N ASN A 49 -3.18 -8.63 26.26
CA ASN A 49 -2.71 -9.93 26.78
C ASN A 49 -1.49 -9.80 27.70
N ASP A 50 -0.59 -8.87 27.43
CA ASP A 50 0.55 -8.59 28.29
C ASP A 50 0.08 -7.94 29.61
N GLU A 51 -0.87 -7.01 29.55
CA GLU A 51 -1.51 -6.40 30.73
C GLU A 51 -2.25 -7.43 31.60
N ILE A 52 -2.99 -8.38 30.99
CA ILE A 52 -3.65 -9.47 31.73
C ILE A 52 -2.62 -10.35 32.44
N LYS A 53 -1.51 -10.71 31.79
CA LYS A 53 -0.45 -11.52 32.41
C LYS A 53 0.26 -10.80 33.55
N GLU A 54 0.46 -9.49 33.41
CA GLU A 54 1.08 -8.68 34.47
C GLU A 54 0.18 -8.64 35.70
N PHE A 55 -1.14 -8.54 35.49
CA PHE A 55 -2.13 -8.50 36.57
C PHE A 55 -2.38 -9.87 37.22
N ASP A 56 -2.55 -10.94 36.42
CA ASP A 56 -2.77 -12.31 36.91
C ASP A 56 -1.74 -13.29 36.32
N PRO A 57 -0.50 -13.29 36.82
CA PRO A 57 0.58 -14.12 36.28
C PRO A 57 0.36 -15.62 36.52
N GLN A 58 -0.45 -16.00 37.51
CA GLN A 58 -0.74 -17.40 37.83
C GLN A 58 -2.02 -17.91 37.15
N GLY A 59 -2.82 -17.03 36.53
CA GLY A 59 -4.05 -17.41 35.84
C GLY A 59 -5.11 -17.94 36.79
N LEU A 60 -5.16 -17.43 38.02
CA LEU A 60 -6.10 -17.88 39.05
C LEU A 60 -7.48 -17.23 38.88
N ASP A 61 -7.52 -16.03 38.31
CA ASP A 61 -8.77 -15.37 37.95
C ASP A 61 -9.33 -16.02 36.69
N LYS A 62 -10.47 -16.69 36.85
CA LYS A 62 -11.12 -17.43 35.77
C LYS A 62 -11.57 -16.52 34.63
N ASP A 63 -12.03 -15.31 34.93
CA ASP A 63 -12.53 -14.39 33.92
C ASP A 63 -11.37 -13.83 33.10
N LEU A 64 -10.26 -13.48 33.76
CA LEU A 64 -9.02 -13.07 33.07
C LEU A 64 -8.41 -14.21 32.24
N PHE A 65 -8.44 -15.44 32.75
CA PHE A 65 -8.01 -16.61 32.00
C PHE A 65 -8.84 -16.80 30.72
N LEU A 66 -10.17 -16.66 30.79
CA LEU A 66 -11.05 -16.77 29.63
C LEU A 66 -10.78 -15.63 28.62
N ALA A 67 -10.73 -14.39 29.09
CA ALA A 67 -10.45 -13.22 28.24
C ALA A 67 -9.10 -13.35 27.51
N TYR A 68 -8.06 -13.80 28.21
CA TYR A 68 -6.74 -14.04 27.62
C TYR A 68 -6.76 -15.11 26.51
N ASN A 69 -7.50 -16.20 26.71
CA ASN A 69 -7.62 -17.26 25.70
C ASN A 69 -8.49 -16.85 24.52
N GLU A 70 -9.54 -16.06 24.74
CA GLU A 70 -10.34 -15.47 23.67
C GLU A 70 -9.47 -14.51 22.82
N ASN A 71 -8.70 -13.64 23.46
CA ASN A 71 -7.76 -12.75 22.80
C ASN A 71 -6.72 -13.53 21.98
N LYS A 72 -6.20 -14.65 22.51
CA LYS A 72 -5.29 -15.53 21.75
C LYS A 72 -5.94 -16.09 20.49
N PHE A 73 -7.17 -16.55 20.57
CA PHE A 73 -7.90 -17.05 19.39
C PHE A 73 -8.14 -15.92 18.38
N ALA A 74 -8.56 -14.75 18.84
CA ALA A 74 -8.75 -13.57 18.00
C ALA A 74 -7.44 -13.15 17.30
N LEU A 75 -6.31 -13.20 18.01
CA LEU A 75 -4.98 -12.94 17.44
C LEU A 75 -4.66 -13.90 16.30
N TYR A 76 -4.83 -15.21 16.49
CA TYR A 76 -4.56 -16.21 15.46
C TYR A 76 -5.34 -15.91 14.16
N ARG A 77 -6.65 -15.63 14.28
CA ARG A 77 -7.50 -15.31 13.13
C ARG A 77 -7.12 -14.00 12.45
N LYS A 78 -6.70 -12.99 13.23
CA LYS A 78 -6.25 -11.70 12.68
C LYS A 78 -4.90 -11.81 11.98
N GLU A 79 -3.97 -12.59 12.52
CA GLU A 79 -2.66 -12.84 11.89
C GLU A 79 -2.81 -13.65 10.58
N GLU A 80 -3.72 -14.63 10.55
CA GLU A 80 -4.10 -15.34 9.32
C GLU A 80 -4.66 -14.36 8.27
N ARG A 81 -5.61 -13.52 8.67
CA ARG A 81 -6.20 -12.50 7.78
C ARG A 81 -5.15 -11.52 7.24
N LEU A 82 -4.23 -11.05 8.10
CA LEU A 82 -3.14 -10.15 7.72
C LEU A 82 -2.22 -10.80 6.68
N THR A 83 -1.93 -12.09 6.85
CA THR A 83 -1.13 -12.86 5.89
C THR A 83 -1.81 -12.92 4.51
N LEU A 84 -3.13 -13.14 4.48
CA LEU A 84 -3.88 -13.16 3.23
C LEU A 84 -3.91 -11.79 2.55
N ILE A 85 -4.08 -10.71 3.32
CA ILE A 85 -4.06 -9.33 2.81
C ILE A 85 -2.71 -9.04 2.15
N ARG A 86 -1.60 -9.29 2.86
CA ARG A 86 -0.24 -9.08 2.36
C ARG A 86 0.05 -9.89 1.10
N LYS A 87 -0.37 -11.16 1.08
CA LYS A 87 -0.25 -12.01 -0.10
C LYS A 87 -1.00 -11.43 -1.30
N LYS A 88 -2.21 -10.90 -1.09
CA LYS A 88 -3.01 -10.32 -2.16
C LYS A 88 -2.41 -9.01 -2.69
N ILE A 89 -1.95 -8.13 -1.80
CA ILE A 89 -1.19 -6.92 -2.14
C ILE A 89 0.00 -7.27 -3.04
N GLN A 90 0.79 -8.28 -2.64
CA GLN A 90 1.95 -8.73 -3.41
C GLN A 90 1.58 -9.25 -4.81
N ILE A 91 0.50 -10.03 -4.92
CA ILE A 91 0.00 -10.53 -6.21
C ILE A 91 -0.35 -9.36 -7.14
N ILE A 92 -1.15 -8.40 -6.65
CA ILE A 92 -1.59 -7.25 -7.46
C ILE A 92 -0.39 -6.42 -7.94
N GLN A 93 0.56 -6.13 -7.04
CA GLN A 93 1.77 -5.38 -7.37
C GLN A 93 2.62 -6.08 -8.43
N ASN A 94 2.79 -7.39 -8.33
CA ASN A 94 3.55 -8.16 -9.31
C ASN A 94 2.86 -8.20 -10.68
N THR A 95 1.52 -8.34 -10.71
CA THR A 95 0.76 -8.32 -11.96
C THR A 95 0.86 -6.97 -12.66
N GLN A 96 0.79 -5.87 -11.89
CA GLN A 96 0.88 -4.52 -12.44
C GLN A 96 2.29 -4.18 -12.96
N GLY A 97 3.34 -4.63 -12.26
CA GLY A 97 4.72 -4.53 -12.76
C GLY A 97 4.98 -5.33 -14.05
N LEU A 98 4.28 -6.45 -14.24
CA LEU A 98 4.36 -7.23 -15.49
C LEU A 98 3.68 -6.53 -16.66
N SER A 99 2.53 -5.89 -16.46
CA SER A 99 1.87 -5.13 -17.54
C SER A 99 2.69 -3.92 -17.98
N ASP A 100 3.35 -3.23 -17.05
CA ASP A 100 4.15 -2.05 -17.37
C ASP A 100 5.39 -2.41 -18.19
N THR A 101 6.03 -3.54 -17.89
CA THR A 101 7.19 -4.04 -18.65
C THR A 101 6.83 -4.55 -20.04
N LEU A 102 5.68 -5.21 -20.19
CA LEU A 102 5.18 -5.69 -21.49
C LEU A 102 4.78 -4.53 -22.42
N ASN A 103 4.16 -3.48 -21.87
CA ASN A 103 3.78 -2.29 -22.64
C ASN A 103 4.99 -1.51 -23.15
N ILE A 104 6.10 -1.45 -22.40
CA ILE A 104 7.34 -0.80 -22.85
C ILE A 104 8.00 -1.60 -23.99
N SER A 105 7.96 -2.93 -23.94
CA SER A 105 8.53 -3.79 -24.98
C SER A 105 7.78 -3.67 -26.32
N GLN A 106 6.45 -3.55 -26.29
CA GLN A 106 5.63 -3.41 -27.49
C GLN A 106 5.78 -2.04 -28.17
N ASN A 107 5.99 -0.98 -27.39
CA ASN A 107 6.19 0.37 -27.94
C ASN A 107 7.57 0.59 -28.55
N ASN A 108 8.59 -0.18 -28.14
CA ASN A 108 9.95 -0.08 -28.70
C ASN A 108 10.15 -0.91 -29.98
N ALA A 109 9.23 -1.82 -30.32
CA ALA A 109 9.34 -2.65 -31.51
C ALA A 109 8.85 -1.97 -32.81
N VAL A 110 8.16 -0.82 -32.73
CA VAL A 110 7.49 -0.19 -33.89
C VAL A 110 8.29 0.96 -34.52
N VAL A 111 9.39 1.43 -33.92
CA VAL A 111 10.11 2.64 -34.43
C VAL A 111 11.30 2.35 -35.35
N ASN A 112 11.71 1.09 -35.55
CA ASN A 112 12.91 0.79 -36.37
C ASN A 112 12.59 -0.04 -37.62
N LYS A 113 11.94 0.58 -38.61
CA LYS A 113 12.04 0.17 -40.03
C LYS A 113 11.60 1.32 -40.94
N GLU A 114 12.59 2.04 -41.48
CA GLU A 114 12.66 2.77 -42.76
C GLU A 114 13.84 3.77 -42.66
N GLU A 115 15.08 3.32 -42.90
CA GLU A 115 15.83 3.41 -44.16
C GLU A 115 16.54 4.77 -44.44
N LYS A 116 17.86 4.74 -44.17
CA LYS A 116 19.03 5.20 -44.95
C LYS A 116 19.05 6.55 -45.72
N ASN A 117 20.18 7.24 -45.45
CA ASN A 117 21.05 8.02 -46.36
C ASN A 117 20.55 9.37 -46.88
N ILE A 118 21.25 10.46 -46.48
CA ILE A 118 22.05 11.34 -47.35
C ILE A 118 23.07 12.07 -46.46
N LYS A 119 24.36 11.84 -46.72
CA LYS A 119 25.45 12.78 -46.38
C LYS A 119 25.36 13.95 -47.34
N ASN A 120 25.52 15.19 -46.86
CA ASN A 120 26.29 16.21 -47.57
C ASN A 120 26.65 17.34 -46.60
N ASP A 121 27.95 17.60 -46.55
CA ASP A 121 28.60 18.70 -45.87
C ASP A 121 28.12 20.04 -46.42
N ASN A 122 27.91 21.04 -45.55
CA ASN A 122 28.25 22.43 -45.85
C ASN A 122 28.29 23.26 -44.57
N ILE A 123 29.52 23.57 -44.19
CA ILE A 123 29.92 24.57 -43.21
C ILE A 123 29.65 25.95 -43.83
N ILE A 124 28.82 26.78 -43.20
CA ILE A 124 28.96 28.25 -43.31
C ILE A 124 28.77 28.85 -41.91
N ASN A 125 29.88 29.39 -41.41
CA ASN A 125 29.98 30.27 -40.24
C ASN A 125 29.22 31.57 -40.50
N ASN A 126 28.51 32.08 -39.49
CA ASN A 126 28.37 33.53 -39.37
C ASN A 126 28.50 33.96 -37.90
N THR A 127 29.70 34.45 -37.63
CA THR A 127 30.13 35.59 -36.81
C THR A 127 29.24 36.12 -35.68
N ILE A 128 29.93 36.23 -34.54
CA ILE A 128 29.63 36.86 -33.26
C ILE A 128 29.50 38.38 -33.41
N ASP A 129 28.63 39.00 -32.62
CA ASP A 129 28.71 40.37 -32.08
C ASP A 129 27.57 40.51 -31.05
N ASP A 130 27.59 41.26 -29.95
CA ASP A 130 28.61 41.54 -28.94
C ASP A 130 27.83 42.11 -27.72
N HIS A 131 28.43 42.06 -26.53
CA HIS A 131 28.15 42.87 -25.32
C HIS A 131 26.96 42.60 -24.36
N ASN A 132 27.34 42.00 -23.22
CA ASN A 132 27.31 42.56 -21.85
C ASN A 132 26.00 43.15 -21.27
N ASN A 133 25.51 42.53 -20.19
CA ASN A 133 25.58 43.22 -18.88
C ASN A 133 25.59 42.25 -17.67
N LEU A 134 26.59 42.44 -16.82
CA LEU A 134 26.73 41.92 -15.45
C LEU A 134 25.87 42.77 -14.50
N GLN A 135 25.31 42.17 -13.43
CA GLN A 135 25.53 42.53 -12.01
C GLN A 135 24.53 41.72 -11.12
N LYS A 136 25.00 40.78 -10.26
CA LYS A 136 25.16 40.86 -8.77
C LYS A 136 23.83 41.08 -7.98
N ASN A 137 23.49 40.41 -6.87
CA ASN A 137 24.18 39.89 -5.67
C ASN A 137 23.33 38.71 -5.10
N ALA A 138 23.85 37.59 -4.60
CA ALA A 138 24.60 37.35 -3.35
C ALA A 138 23.79 37.61 -2.05
N ASP A 139 23.53 36.49 -1.35
CA ASP A 139 23.56 36.25 0.11
C ASP A 139 22.60 36.98 1.06
N SER A 140 21.80 36.22 1.82
CA SER A 140 22.24 35.73 3.14
C SER A 140 21.06 35.30 4.04
N ASN A 141 21.29 34.16 4.69
CA ASN A 141 20.77 33.67 5.97
C ASN A 141 20.25 34.74 6.96
N ASN A 142 19.23 34.43 7.77
CA ASN A 142 19.43 34.13 9.21
C ASN A 142 18.13 33.70 9.95
N SER A 143 18.39 32.96 11.02
CA SER A 143 17.57 32.22 11.98
C SER A 143 16.73 33.01 13.01
N ASN A 144 15.85 32.23 13.66
CA ASN A 144 15.50 32.19 15.10
C ASN A 144 14.61 33.27 15.73
N THR A 145 13.60 32.75 16.47
CA THR A 145 13.10 33.08 17.83
C THR A 145 11.57 32.83 17.87
N SER A 146 10.89 32.38 18.92
CA SER A 146 11.21 31.94 20.28
C SER A 146 9.95 31.24 20.84
N ARG A 147 10.17 30.35 21.81
CA ARG A 147 9.17 29.68 22.67
C ARG A 147 8.17 30.64 23.33
N LYS A 148 6.96 30.16 23.64
CA LYS A 148 6.35 30.35 24.97
C LYS A 148 5.23 29.34 25.24
N ASP A 149 5.38 28.69 26.39
CA ASP A 149 4.44 27.80 27.07
C ASP A 149 3.13 28.53 27.46
N GLY A 150 2.05 27.75 27.60
CA GLY A 150 0.79 28.25 28.15
C GLY A 150 -0.21 27.12 28.43
N ILE A 151 -0.02 26.43 29.55
CA ILE A 151 -1.07 25.65 30.23
C ILE A 151 -1.99 26.67 30.94
N TYR A 152 -3.31 26.55 30.76
CA TYR A 152 -4.31 27.21 31.61
C TYR A 152 -5.28 26.16 32.16
N LEU A 153 -5.19 26.01 33.49
CA LEU A 153 -6.14 25.53 34.51
C LEU A 153 -7.17 24.45 34.13
#